data_AF-A0A0Q8J780-F1
#
_entry.id   AF-A0A0Q8J780-F1
#
_cell.length_a   1.000
_cell.length_b   1.000
_cell.length_c   1.000
_cell.angle_alpha   90.00
_cell.angle_beta   90.00
_cell.angle_gamma   90.00
#
_symmetry.space_group_name_H-M   'P 1'
#
loop_
_entity.id
_entity.type
_entity.pdbx_description
1 polymer ?
#
loop_
_entity_poly.entity_id
_entity_poly.type
_entity_poly.pdbx_seq_one_letter_code
_entity_poly.pdbx_strand_id
1 'polypeptide(L)'
;MLTDLLLAAFHHLLVFAMISMLVAESVLFLRGPIDATALKRLAGLDAGYGMSAMLLLAVGIARLFYGVKGVDFYQHNPWFHAKFGAFVAIALLSILPTVRFLRWRKALKHDPAFLPPAPQVRILRVLIRFELILIAVILICAAAMARYGGF
;
A
#
# COMPACT_ATOMS: atom_id res chain seq x y z
N MET A 1 -5.49 2.32 -27.51
CA MET A 1 -5.44 0.85 -27.57
C MET A 1 -4.17 0.30 -26.94
N LEU A 2 -2.96 0.55 -27.48
CA LEU A 2 -1.72 0.08 -26.84
C LEU A 2 -1.38 0.80 -25.53
N THR A 3 -1.55 2.13 -25.47
CA THR A 3 -1.29 2.93 -24.27
C THR A 3 -2.17 2.49 -23.09
N ASP A 4 -3.47 2.38 -23.31
CA ASP A 4 -4.42 1.88 -22.30
C ASP A 4 -4.02 0.48 -21.76
N LEU A 5 -3.64 -0.45 -22.65
CA LEU A 5 -3.17 -1.78 -22.26
C LEU A 5 -1.91 -1.70 -21.38
N LEU A 6 -0.91 -0.91 -21.79
CA LEU A 6 0.31 -0.74 -21.01
C LEU A 6 0.03 -0.13 -19.63
N LEU A 7 -0.76 0.95 -19.59
CA LEU A 7 -1.16 1.59 -18.34
C LEU A 7 -1.93 0.61 -17.43
N ALA A 8 -2.83 -0.20 -17.99
CA ALA A 8 -3.52 -1.23 -17.24
C ALA A 8 -2.54 -2.29 -16.70
N ALA A 9 -1.64 -2.82 -17.53
CA ALA A 9 -0.66 -3.83 -17.12
C ALA A 9 0.25 -3.30 -16.00
N PHE A 10 0.81 -2.10 -16.17
CA PHE A 10 1.62 -1.43 -15.14
C PHE A 10 0.84 -1.22 -13.84
N HIS A 11 -0.42 -0.79 -13.93
CA HIS A 11 -1.27 -0.63 -12.74
C HIS A 11 -1.40 -1.93 -11.96
N HIS A 12 -1.70 -3.05 -12.62
CA HIS A 12 -1.83 -4.35 -11.94
C HIS A 12 -0.50 -4.80 -11.33
N LEU A 13 0.62 -4.68 -12.06
CA LEU A 13 1.94 -5.01 -11.54
C LEU A 13 2.29 -4.20 -10.30
N LEU A 14 1.96 -2.90 -10.28
CA LEU A 14 2.16 -2.04 -9.12
C LEU A 14 1.26 -2.41 -7.93
N VAL A 15 0.01 -2.80 -8.19
CA VAL A 15 -0.88 -3.36 -7.13
C VAL A 15 -0.24 -4.60 -6.52
N PHE A 16 0.21 -5.55 -7.33
CA PHE A 16 0.84 -6.77 -6.84
C PHE A 16 2.14 -6.48 -6.08
N ALA A 17 2.99 -5.58 -6.59
CA ALA A 17 4.20 -5.16 -5.90
C ALA A 17 3.90 -4.55 -4.52
N MET A 18 2.92 -3.65 -4.44
CA MET A 18 2.47 -3.05 -3.18
C MET A 18 1.95 -4.10 -2.19
N ILE A 19 1.10 -5.04 -2.65
CA ILE A 19 0.59 -6.14 -1.83
C ILE A 19 1.74 -7.02 -1.32
N SER A 20 2.68 -7.39 -2.20
CA SER A 20 3.82 -8.24 -1.83
C SER A 20 4.71 -7.58 -0.77
N MET A 21 4.98 -6.28 -0.87
CA MET A 21 5.77 -5.55 0.13
C MET A 21 5.05 -5.51 1.48
N LEU A 22 3.75 -5.19 1.49
CA LEU A 22 2.97 -5.15 2.74
C LEU A 22 2.86 -6.53 3.40
N VAL A 23 2.66 -7.59 2.61
CA VAL A 23 2.65 -8.96 3.12
C VAL A 23 4.02 -9.32 3.69
N ALA A 24 5.13 -8.97 3.01
CA ALA A 24 6.47 -9.21 3.51
C ALA A 24 6.72 -8.49 4.85
N GLU A 25 6.29 -7.23 4.98
CA GLU A 25 6.34 -6.48 6.24
C GLU A 25 5.54 -7.16 7.34
N SER A 26 4.31 -7.59 7.04
CA SER A 26 3.46 -8.28 8.00
C SER A 26 4.12 -9.55 8.52
N VAL A 27 4.73 -10.35 7.63
CA VAL A 27 5.42 -11.60 7.99
C VAL A 27 6.65 -11.31 8.84
N LEU A 28 7.44 -10.29 8.51
CA LEU A 28 8.58 -9.84 9.31
C LEU A 28 8.14 -9.39 10.72
N PHE A 29 7.01 -8.71 10.84
CA PHE A 29 6.44 -8.28 12.12
C PHE A 29 5.83 -9.41 12.97
N LEU A 30 5.37 -10.48 12.31
CA LEU A 30 4.72 -11.63 12.96
C LEU A 30 5.72 -12.68 13.45
N ARG A 31 6.93 -12.76 12.87
CA ARG A 31 7.85 -13.88 13.08
C ARG A 31 8.78 -13.79 14.30
N GLY A 32 8.82 -12.69 15.05
CA GLY A 32 9.62 -12.66 16.28
C GLY A 32 10.09 -11.27 16.73
N PRO A 33 11.06 -11.21 17.66
CA PRO A 33 11.67 -9.97 18.11
C PRO A 33 12.30 -9.21 16.92
N ILE A 34 12.12 -7.89 16.89
CA ILE A 34 12.73 -7.05 15.86
C ILE A 34 14.20 -6.85 16.21
N ASP A 35 15.07 -7.58 15.54
CA ASP A 35 16.52 -7.37 15.59
C ASP A 35 16.95 -6.24 14.63
N ALA A 36 18.22 -5.84 14.74
CA ALA A 36 18.82 -4.82 13.89
C ALA A 36 18.67 -5.13 12.39
N THR A 37 18.74 -6.41 12.01
CA THR A 37 18.66 -6.87 10.63
C THR A 37 17.23 -6.78 10.10
N ALA A 38 16.24 -7.24 10.88
CA ALA A 38 14.83 -7.12 10.55
C ALA A 38 14.43 -5.67 10.38
N LEU A 39 14.93 -4.75 11.23
CA LEU A 39 14.60 -3.34 11.11
C LEU A 39 15.12 -2.70 9.81
N LYS A 40 16.34 -3.06 9.39
CA LYS A 40 16.89 -2.60 8.09
C LYS A 40 16.06 -3.11 6.92
N ARG A 41 15.64 -4.38 6.97
CA ARG A 41 14.77 -4.99 5.95
C ARG A 41 13.39 -4.32 5.92
N LEU A 42 12.80 -4.08 7.08
CA LEU A 42 11.51 -3.39 7.22
C LEU A 42 11.53 -2.00 6.58
N ALA A 43 12.56 -1.20 6.86
CA ALA A 43 12.68 0.11 6.24
C ALA A 43 12.86 0.05 4.71
N GLY A 44 13.48 -1.01 4.18
CA GLY A 44 13.61 -1.22 2.74
C GLY A 44 12.28 -1.63 2.09
N LEU A 45 11.54 -2.54 2.74
CA LEU A 45 10.20 -2.95 2.29
C LEU A 45 9.23 -1.77 2.33
N ASP A 46 9.24 -0.98 3.40
CA ASP A 46 8.37 0.19 3.57
C ASP A 46 8.65 1.27 2.53
N ALA A 47 9.92 1.49 2.18
CA ALA A 47 10.28 2.36 1.06
C ALA A 47 9.78 1.81 -0.29
N GLY A 48 9.89 0.50 -0.52
CA GLY A 48 9.38 -0.16 -1.73
C GLY A 48 7.85 -0.13 -1.83
N TYR A 49 7.17 -0.29 -0.70
CA TYR A 49 5.73 -0.15 -0.55
C TYR A 49 5.29 1.28 -0.89
N GLY A 50 5.90 2.28 -0.26
CA GLY A 50 5.58 3.69 -0.50
C GLY A 50 5.83 4.11 -1.96
N MET A 51 6.95 3.67 -2.54
CA MET A 51 7.24 3.92 -3.96
C MET A 51 6.20 3.27 -4.88
N SER A 52 5.82 2.03 -4.59
CA SER A 52 4.80 1.31 -5.36
C SER A 52 3.43 1.98 -5.25
N ALA A 53 3.05 2.47 -4.07
CA ALA A 53 1.82 3.23 -3.85
C ALA A 53 1.81 4.55 -4.63
N MET A 54 2.91 5.31 -4.61
CA MET A 54 3.02 6.57 -5.36
C MET A 54 2.94 6.36 -6.87
N LEU A 55 3.66 5.36 -7.39
CA LEU A 55 3.60 5.00 -8.81
C LEU A 55 2.20 4.50 -9.18
N LEU A 56 1.56 3.71 -8.32
CA LEU A 56 0.22 3.19 -8.54
C LEU A 56 -0.81 4.33 -8.66
N LEU A 57 -0.69 5.34 -7.80
CA LEU A 57 -1.53 6.54 -7.84
C LEU A 57 -1.31 7.32 -9.14
N ALA A 58 -0.05 7.56 -9.53
CA ALA A 58 0.27 8.27 -10.77
C ALA A 58 -0.28 7.55 -12.01
N VAL A 59 -0.10 6.22 -12.09
CA VAL A 59 -0.65 5.40 -13.17
C VAL A 59 -2.18 5.36 -13.11
N GLY A 60 -2.77 5.31 -11.93
CA GLY A 60 -4.23 5.35 -11.74
C GLY A 60 -4.85 6.66 -12.23
N ILE A 61 -4.21 7.80 -11.93
CA ILE A 61 -4.60 9.13 -12.44
C ILE A 61 -4.44 9.18 -13.96
N ALA A 62 -3.32 8.69 -14.50
CA ALA A 62 -3.14 8.64 -15.95
C ALA A 62 -4.23 7.77 -16.62
N ARG A 63 -4.69 6.69 -15.99
CA ARG A 63 -5.82 5.88 -16.51
C ARG A 63 -7.18 6.59 -16.47
N LEU A 64 -7.38 7.58 -15.61
CA LEU A 64 -8.60 8.39 -15.61
C LEU A 64 -8.68 9.26 -16.88
N PHE A 65 -7.56 9.84 -17.30
CA PHE A 65 -7.51 10.78 -18.44
C PHE A 65 -7.24 10.10 -19.78
N TYR A 66 -6.40 9.07 -19.80
CA TYR A 66 -5.95 8.38 -21.02
C TYR A 66 -6.56 6.99 -21.20
N GLY A 67 -7.40 6.55 -20.25
CA GLY A 67 -8.08 5.26 -20.30
C GLY A 67 -9.35 5.28 -21.15
N VAL A 68 -9.74 4.10 -21.63
CA VAL A 68 -10.83 3.93 -22.62
C VAL A 68 -12.20 4.38 -22.10
N LYS A 69 -12.44 4.39 -20.78
CA LYS A 69 -13.76 4.66 -20.19
C LYS A 69 -14.09 6.14 -19.96
N GLY A 70 -13.13 7.07 -20.14
CA GLY A 70 -13.34 8.51 -19.91
C GLY A 70 -13.63 8.87 -18.44
N VAL A 71 -13.43 10.14 -18.07
CA VAL A 71 -13.54 10.60 -16.67
C VAL A 71 -14.97 10.48 -16.12
N ASP A 72 -15.99 10.71 -16.95
CA ASP A 72 -17.41 10.68 -16.57
C ASP A 72 -17.88 9.33 -16.05
N PHE A 73 -17.33 8.24 -16.59
CA PHE A 73 -17.59 6.88 -16.12
C PHE A 73 -17.13 6.67 -14.67
N TYR A 74 -15.99 7.24 -14.30
CA TYR A 74 -15.42 7.09 -12.97
C TYR A 74 -16.08 8.00 -11.93
N GLN A 75 -16.58 9.17 -12.34
CA GLN A 75 -17.24 10.12 -11.44
C GLN A 75 -18.55 9.58 -10.87
N HIS A 76 -19.33 8.84 -11.65
CA HIS A 76 -20.64 8.32 -11.23
C HIS A 76 -20.56 6.93 -10.59
N ASN A 77 -19.39 6.30 -10.59
CA ASN A 77 -19.25 4.93 -10.11
C ASN A 77 -18.92 4.89 -8.61
N PRO A 78 -19.87 4.51 -7.72
CA PRO A 78 -19.63 4.47 -6.28
C PRO A 78 -18.50 3.51 -5.90
N TRP A 79 -18.29 2.44 -6.67
CA TRP A 79 -17.19 1.50 -6.45
C TRP A 79 -15.82 2.10 -6.74
N PHE A 80 -15.74 3.10 -7.63
CA PHE A 80 -14.53 3.87 -7.87
C PHE A 80 -14.16 4.72 -6.66
N HIS A 81 -15.13 5.45 -6.12
CA HIS A 81 -14.92 6.28 -4.93
C HIS A 81 -14.58 5.42 -3.71
N ALA A 82 -15.25 4.29 -3.53
CA ALA A 82 -14.96 3.35 -2.45
C ALA A 82 -13.53 2.80 -2.53
N LYS A 83 -13.09 2.29 -3.70
CA LYS A 83 -11.72 1.77 -3.84
C LYS A 83 -10.66 2.86 -3.70
N PHE A 84 -10.93 4.05 -4.25
CA PHE A 84 -9.99 5.18 -4.16
C PHE A 84 -9.91 5.71 -2.73
N GLY A 85 -11.04 5.84 -2.05
CA GLY A 85 -11.09 6.20 -0.63
C GLY A 85 -10.36 5.19 0.26
N ALA A 86 -10.52 3.89 -0.01
CA ALA A 86 -9.76 2.85 0.70
C ALA A 86 -8.25 2.96 0.42
N PHE A 87 -7.84 3.24 -0.82
CA PHE A 87 -6.44 3.48 -1.16
C PHE A 87 -5.86 4.70 -0.43
N VAL A 88 -6.60 5.80 -0.36
CA VAL A 88 -6.19 7.00 0.40
C VAL A 88 -6.11 6.69 1.90
N ALA A 89 -7.08 5.96 2.45
CA ALA A 89 -7.07 5.55 3.85
C ALA A 89 -5.83 4.70 4.19
N ILE A 90 -5.49 3.74 3.33
CA ILE A 90 -4.25 2.96 3.44
C ILE A 90 -3.03 3.88 3.42
N ALA A 91 -2.95 4.80 2.45
CA ALA A 91 -1.81 5.71 2.34
C ALA A 91 -1.64 6.57 3.59
N LEU A 92 -2.73 7.07 4.18
CA LEU A 92 -2.70 7.84 5.42
C LEU A 92 -2.29 6.98 6.63
N LEU A 93 -2.80 5.75 6.73
CA LEU A 93 -2.42 4.83 7.79
C LEU A 93 -0.93 4.46 7.72
N SER A 94 -0.39 4.30 6.51
CA SER A 94 0.99 3.91 6.26
C SER A 94 2.03 4.98 6.65
N ILE A 95 1.64 6.26 6.71
CA ILE A 95 2.54 7.33 7.16
C ILE A 95 3.10 7.04 8.57
N LEU A 96 2.27 6.48 9.46
CA LEU A 96 2.66 6.20 10.85
C LEU A 96 3.76 5.12 10.95
N PRO A 97 3.62 3.90 10.38
CA PRO A 97 4.70 2.91 10.34
C PRO A 97 5.97 3.46 9.67
N THR A 98 5.85 4.14 8.53
CA THR A 98 7.02 4.71 7.82
C THR A 98 7.83 5.64 8.71
N VAL A 99 7.17 6.59 9.39
CA VAL A 99 7.87 7.52 10.31
C VAL A 99 8.50 6.78 11.49
N ARG A 100 7.84 5.74 12.01
CA ARG A 100 8.37 4.93 13.12
C ARG A 100 9.59 4.12 12.69
N PHE A 101 9.56 3.46 11.53
CA PHE A 101 10.69 2.70 11.00
C PHE A 101 11.91 3.59 10.74
N LEU A 102 11.69 4.79 10.20
CA LEU A 102 12.76 5.76 10.00
C LEU A 102 13.38 6.21 11.33
N ARG A 103 12.56 6.48 12.35
CA ARG A 103 13.04 6.85 13.70
C ARG A 103 13.82 5.71 14.35
N TRP A 104 13.28 4.49 14.32
CA TRP A 104 13.97 3.33 14.87
C TRP A 104 15.28 3.06 14.13
N ARG A 105 15.31 3.21 12.82
CA ARG A 105 16.55 3.05 12.04
C ARG A 105 17.62 4.07 12.43
N LYS A 106 17.21 5.31 12.73
CA LYS A 106 18.13 6.33 13.28
C LYS A 106 18.61 5.94 14.68
N ALA A 107 17.71 5.53 15.57
CA ALA A 107 18.06 5.09 16.92
C ALA A 107 19.05 3.92 16.89
N LEU A 108 18.84 2.94 16.02
CA LEU A 108 19.70 1.76 15.86
C LEU A 108 21.09 2.11 15.28
N LYS A 109 21.23 3.22 14.55
CA LYS A 109 22.54 3.74 14.12
C LYS A 109 23.31 4.38 15.28
N HIS A 110 22.61 4.94 16.27
CA HIS A 110 23.23 5.56 17.45
C HIS A 110 23.49 4.53 18.56
N ASP A 111 22.60 3.56 18.73
CA ASP A 111 22.69 2.49 19.72
C ASP A 111 22.36 1.14 19.07
N PRO A 112 23.37 0.28 18.79
CA PRO A 112 23.17 -1.04 18.22
C PRO A 112 22.34 -1.99 19.10
N ALA A 113 22.20 -1.71 20.40
CA ALA A 113 21.37 -2.48 21.33
C ALA A 113 19.92 -1.96 21.41
N PHE A 114 19.57 -0.92 20.65
CA PHE A 114 18.22 -0.36 20.64
C PHE A 114 17.18 -1.39 20.19
N LEU A 115 16.17 -1.60 21.03
CA LEU A 115 15.01 -2.41 20.73
C LEU A 115 13.73 -1.56 20.66
N PRO A 116 12.89 -1.73 19.63
CA PRO A 116 11.62 -1.01 19.54
C PRO A 116 10.71 -1.27 20.77
N PRO A 117 10.09 -0.23 21.35
CA PRO A 117 9.19 -0.40 22.49
C PRO A 117 7.99 -1.31 22.16
N ALA A 118 7.74 -2.32 22.99
CA ALA A 118 6.66 -3.31 22.78
C ALA A 118 5.26 -2.70 22.51
N PRO A 119 4.84 -1.60 23.18
CA PRO A 119 3.56 -0.96 22.88
C PRO A 119 3.48 -0.42 21.45
N GLN A 120 4.58 0.16 20.94
CA GLN A 120 4.63 0.71 19.58
C GLN A 120 4.58 -0.42 18.54
N VAL A 121 5.29 -1.52 18.79
CA VAL A 121 5.25 -2.72 17.94
C VAL A 121 3.84 -3.29 17.87
N ARG A 122 3.09 -3.33 18.99
CA ARG A 122 1.70 -3.81 19.01
C ARG A 122 0.78 -2.93 18.16
N ILE A 123 0.92 -1.61 18.24
CA ILE A 123 0.13 -0.67 17.43
C ILE A 123 0.42 -0.88 15.94
N LEU A 124 1.70 -0.95 15.54
CA LEU A 124 2.06 -1.15 14.14
C LEU A 124 1.54 -2.48 13.57
N ARG A 125 1.55 -3.56 14.36
CA ARG A 125 0.94 -4.84 13.93
C ARG A 125 -0.55 -4.74 13.65
N VAL A 126 -1.28 -3.94 14.44
CA VAL A 126 -2.70 -3.72 14.21
C VAL A 126 -2.91 -2.89 12.95
N LEU A 127 -2.12 -1.84 12.75
CA LEU A 127 -2.18 -1.01 11.54
C LEU A 127 -1.92 -1.81 10.27
N ILE A 128 -0.85 -2.61 10.22
CA ILE A 128 -0.53 -3.46 9.05
C ILE A 128 -1.67 -4.45 8.76
N ARG A 129 -2.32 -5.01 9.79
CA ARG A 129 -3.50 -5.87 9.60
C ARG A 129 -4.68 -5.11 9.01
N PHE A 130 -4.94 -3.89 9.48
CA PHE A 130 -5.98 -3.03 8.91
C PHE A 130 -5.67 -2.65 7.45
N GLU A 131 -4.42 -2.37 7.12
CA GLU A 131 -4.00 -2.11 5.74
C GLU A 131 -4.26 -3.33 4.84
N LEU A 132 -3.94 -4.55 5.29
CA LEU A 132 -4.25 -5.78 4.56
C LEU A 132 -5.77 -5.98 4.35
N ILE A 133 -6.59 -5.65 5.35
CA ILE A 133 -8.05 -5.70 5.22
C ILE A 133 -8.52 -4.67 4.20
N LEU A 134 -8.00 -3.44 4.24
CA LEU A 134 -8.34 -2.40 3.27
C LEU A 134 -7.91 -2.77 1.85
N ILE A 135 -6.78 -3.46 1.66
CA ILE A 135 -6.41 -4.03 0.35
C ILE A 135 -7.48 -5.01 -0.13
N ALA A 136 -7.97 -5.90 0.73
CA ALA A 136 -9.04 -6.81 0.35
C ALA A 136 -10.32 -6.04 -0.06
N VAL A 137 -10.66 -4.95 0.64
CA VAL A 137 -11.76 -4.06 0.26
C VAL A 137 -11.52 -3.46 -1.13
N ILE A 138 -10.31 -2.98 -1.44
CA ILE A 138 -9.96 -2.46 -2.78
C ILE A 138 -10.20 -3.52 -3.85
N LEU A 139 -9.76 -4.77 -3.63
CA LEU A 139 -9.94 -5.87 -4.58
C LEU A 139 -11.41 -6.22 -4.80
N ILE A 140 -12.22 -6.25 -3.73
CA ILE A 140 -13.67 -6.47 -3.82
C ILE A 140 -14.33 -5.34 -4.60
N CYS A 141 -14.01 -4.07 -4.31
CA CYS A 141 -14.54 -2.94 -5.05
C CYS A 141 -14.10 -2.93 -6.52
N ALA A 142 -12.88 -3.39 -6.82
CA ALA A 142 -12.41 -3.55 -8.20
C ALA A 142 -13.22 -4.62 -8.95
N ALA A 143 -13.48 -5.77 -8.33
CA ALA A 143 -14.32 -6.83 -8.90
C ALA A 143 -15.78 -6.36 -9.07
N ALA A 144 -16.34 -5.65 -8.08
CA ALA A 144 -17.67 -5.09 -8.13
C ALA A 144 -17.80 -4.03 -9.25
N MET A 145 -16.79 -3.17 -9.42
CA MET A 145 -16.74 -2.21 -10.53
C MET A 145 -16.74 -2.91 -11.90
N ALA A 146 -15.99 -4.01 -12.04
CA ALA A 146 -15.93 -4.75 -13.30
C ALA A 146 -17.28 -5.42 -13.65
N ARG A 147 -18.08 -5.77 -12.64
CA ARG A 147 -19.31 -6.57 -12.81
C ARG A 147 -20.60 -5.75 -12.76
N TYR A 148 -20.63 -4.69 -11.95
CA TYR A 148 -21.82 -3.85 -11.70
C TYR A 148 -21.63 -2.39 -12.13
N GLY A 149 -20.42 -2.00 -12.55
CA GLY A 149 -20.08 -0.62 -12.86
C GLY A 149 -20.67 -0.08 -14.17
N GLY A 150 -21.48 -0.85 -14.89
CA GLY A 150 -22.04 -0.48 -16.20
C GLY A 150 -21.00 -0.44 -17.32
N PHE A 151 -21.47 -0.61 -18.54
CA PHE A 151 -20.75 -0.28 -19.78
C PHE A 151 -21.09 1.16 -20.15
#